data_AF-A0A9J6BCG2-F1
#
_entry.id   AF-A0A9J6BCG2-F1
#
_cell.length_a   1.000
_cell.length_b   1.000
_cell.length_c   1.000
_cell.angle_alpha   90.00
_cell.angle_beta   90.00
_cell.angle_gamma   90.00
#
_symmetry.space_group_name_H-M   'P 1'
#
loop_
_entity.id
_entity.type
_entity.pdbx_description
1 polymer ?
#
loop_
_entity_poly.entity_id
_entity_poly.type
_entity_poly.pdbx_seq_one_letter_code
_entity_poly.pdbx_strand_id
1 'polypeptide(L)'
;MELNNLGQILAEIDWDDEDEEGELKAIEEIKKLAGIHQQLIEVTEELNKIFSPLMLFNVFGELVALCTSAFLLIIIFGTTMPLISSLCLAGCASMRVAEGVYNSAWYKASPKYRKYALLVLMRAQKAQKITGWKFVDINLETYYWVKNL
;
A
#
# COMPACT_ATOMS: atom_id res chain seq x y z
N MET A 1 -18.97 -10.91 33.02
CA MET A 1 -19.77 -11.99 32.39
C MET A 1 -21.24 -11.94 32.81
N GLU A 2 -21.78 -10.80 33.29
CA GLU A 2 -23.18 -10.71 33.76
C GLU A 2 -24.03 -9.60 33.07
N LEU A 3 -23.46 -8.80 32.17
CA LEU A 3 -24.21 -7.72 31.50
C LEU A 3 -25.26 -8.22 30.48
N ASN A 4 -25.08 -9.42 29.92
CA ASN A 4 -26.02 -10.00 28.94
C ASN A 4 -27.37 -10.42 29.56
N ASN A 5 -27.44 -10.55 30.88
CA ASN A 5 -28.66 -11.00 31.56
C ASN A 5 -29.57 -9.83 31.98
N LEU A 6 -29.06 -8.59 31.98
CA LEU A 6 -29.81 -7.40 32.42
C LEU A 6 -31.04 -7.11 31.55
N GLY A 7 -30.92 -7.32 30.23
CA GLY A 7 -32.04 -7.18 29.30
C GLY A 7 -33.09 -8.29 29.44
N GLN A 8 -32.69 -9.49 29.85
CA GLN A 8 -33.64 -10.59 30.13
C GLN A 8 -34.40 -10.34 31.44
N ILE A 9 -33.72 -9.85 32.48
CA ILE A 9 -34.35 -9.51 33.77
C ILE A 9 -35.45 -8.46 33.58
N LEU A 10 -35.18 -7.37 32.84
CA LEU A 10 -36.20 -6.35 32.54
C LEU A 10 -37.38 -6.89 31.72
N ALA A 11 -37.17 -7.93 30.91
CA ALA A 11 -38.20 -8.55 30.09
C ALA A 11 -39.06 -9.57 30.85
N GLU A 12 -38.56 -10.09 31.98
CA GLU A 12 -39.26 -11.03 32.86
C GLU A 12 -40.03 -10.35 33.99
N ILE A 13 -39.86 -9.03 34.19
CA ILE A 13 -40.67 -8.25 35.14
C ILE A 13 -42.14 -8.29 34.71
N ASP A 14 -43.02 -8.71 35.60
CA ASP A 14 -44.46 -8.63 35.43
C ASP A 14 -44.94 -7.21 35.78
N TRP A 15 -45.31 -6.44 34.75
CA TRP A 15 -45.65 -5.01 34.88
C TRP A 15 -47.11 -4.76 35.28
N ASP A 16 -47.96 -5.80 35.22
CA ASP A 16 -49.39 -5.73 35.52
C ASP A 16 -49.75 -6.38 36.87
N ASP A 17 -48.75 -6.71 37.70
CA ASP A 17 -48.93 -7.35 39.00
C ASP A 17 -49.52 -6.34 40.01
N GLU A 18 -50.81 -6.48 40.35
CA GLU A 18 -51.54 -5.60 41.30
C GLU A 18 -51.21 -5.90 42.79
N ASP A 19 -50.38 -6.90 43.06
CA ASP A 19 -49.91 -7.23 44.40
C ASP A 19 -48.81 -6.26 44.86
N GLU A 20 -49.00 -5.65 46.02
CA GLU A 20 -48.11 -4.63 46.60
C GLU A 20 -46.68 -5.21 46.82
N GLU A 21 -46.56 -6.52 47.05
CA GLU A 21 -45.28 -7.21 47.20
C GLU A 21 -44.55 -7.44 45.85
N GLY A 22 -45.28 -7.61 44.75
CA GLY A 22 -44.73 -7.78 43.39
C GLY A 22 -44.16 -6.48 42.84
N GLU A 23 -44.91 -5.37 42.99
CA GLU A 23 -44.49 -4.04 42.57
C GLU A 23 -43.20 -3.59 43.27
N LEU A 24 -43.11 -3.83 44.59
CA LEU A 24 -41.91 -3.50 45.39
C LEU A 24 -40.66 -4.25 44.90
N LYS A 25 -40.80 -5.53 44.54
CA LYS A 25 -39.69 -6.35 44.00
C LYS A 25 -39.22 -5.82 42.65
N ALA A 26 -40.14 -5.53 41.74
CA ALA A 26 -39.82 -4.96 40.42
C ALA A 26 -39.06 -3.62 40.54
N ILE A 27 -39.50 -2.73 41.44
CA ILE A 27 -38.84 -1.44 41.70
C ILE A 27 -37.42 -1.63 42.25
N GLU A 28 -37.19 -2.61 43.14
CA GLU A 28 -35.86 -2.88 43.68
C GLU A 28 -34.90 -3.39 42.61
N GLU A 29 -35.37 -4.28 41.72
CA GLU A 29 -34.58 -4.79 40.61
C GLU A 29 -34.21 -3.70 39.61
N ILE A 30 -35.18 -2.87 39.21
CA ILE A 30 -34.94 -1.72 38.33
C ILE A 30 -33.91 -0.77 38.94
N LYS A 31 -33.99 -0.51 40.25
CA LYS A 31 -32.98 0.32 40.96
C LYS A 31 -31.59 -0.31 40.91
N LYS A 32 -31.46 -1.63 41.11
CA LYS A 32 -30.19 -2.34 40.96
C LYS A 32 -29.65 -2.22 39.55
N LEU A 33 -30.48 -2.47 38.54
CA LEU A 33 -30.15 -2.34 37.11
C LEU A 33 -29.66 -0.93 36.74
N ALA A 34 -30.41 0.10 37.17
CA ALA A 34 -30.04 1.49 36.94
C ALA A 34 -28.70 1.84 37.61
N GLY A 35 -28.46 1.36 38.83
CA GLY A 35 -27.18 1.53 39.52
C GLY A 35 -26.00 0.89 38.80
N ILE A 36 -26.16 -0.34 38.30
CA ILE A 36 -25.13 -1.03 37.51
C ILE A 36 -24.85 -0.30 36.20
N HIS A 37 -25.90 0.14 35.51
CA HIS A 37 -25.76 0.89 34.26
C HIS A 37 -25.01 2.22 34.48
N GLN A 38 -25.35 2.93 35.55
CA GLN A 38 -24.68 4.18 35.92
C GLN A 38 -23.18 3.97 36.20
N GLN A 39 -22.82 2.92 36.93
CA GLN A 39 -21.42 2.55 37.18
C GLN A 39 -20.67 2.21 35.88
N LEU A 40 -21.33 1.53 34.94
CA LEU A 40 -20.73 1.20 33.64
C LEU A 40 -20.48 2.46 32.81
N ILE A 41 -21.41 3.42 32.84
CA ILE A 41 -21.24 4.72 32.18
C ILE A 41 -20.03 5.46 32.79
N GLU A 42 -19.94 5.57 34.11
CA GLU A 42 -18.83 6.25 34.79
C GLU A 42 -17.47 5.63 34.44
N VAL A 43 -17.37 4.30 34.48
CA VAL A 43 -16.13 3.59 34.08
C VAL A 43 -15.81 3.83 32.61
N THR A 44 -16.81 3.85 31.73
CA THR A 44 -16.63 4.10 30.29
C THR A 44 -16.19 5.54 30.04
N GLU A 45 -16.71 6.52 30.79
CA GLU A 45 -16.30 7.91 30.68
C GLU A 45 -14.84 8.11 31.12
N GLU A 46 -14.42 7.50 32.24
CA GLU A 46 -13.03 7.53 32.69
C GLU A 46 -12.09 6.86 31.69
N LEU A 47 -12.50 5.71 31.13
CA LEU A 47 -11.75 5.04 30.08
C LEU A 47 -11.62 5.92 28.83
N ASN A 48 -12.73 6.56 28.43
CA ASN A 48 -12.77 7.42 27.26
C ASN A 48 -11.87 8.66 27.40
N LYS A 49 -11.71 9.21 28.61
CA LYS A 49 -10.76 10.32 28.85
C LYS A 49 -9.31 9.94 28.50
N ILE A 50 -8.93 8.68 28.68
CA ILE A 50 -7.59 8.17 28.36
C ILE A 50 -7.52 7.72 26.90
N PHE A 51 -8.52 6.97 26.43
CA PHE A 51 -8.51 6.38 25.09
C PHE A 51 -8.77 7.41 23.99
N SER A 52 -9.61 8.42 24.20
CA SER A 52 -9.92 9.43 23.20
C SER A 52 -8.66 10.14 22.65
N PRO A 53 -7.77 10.73 23.48
CA PRO A 53 -6.54 11.34 22.96
C PRO A 53 -5.58 10.32 22.34
N LEU A 54 -5.51 9.09 22.87
CA LEU A 54 -4.68 8.03 22.32
C LEU A 54 -5.14 7.63 20.90
N MET A 55 -6.45 7.48 20.72
CA MET A 55 -7.06 7.17 19.43
C MET A 55 -6.84 8.29 18.42
N LEU A 56 -6.94 9.55 18.84
CA LEU A 56 -6.61 10.70 18.01
C LEU A 56 -5.14 10.67 17.56
N PHE A 57 -4.22 10.42 18.48
CA PHE A 57 -2.80 10.32 18.16
C PHE A 57 -2.51 9.15 17.21
N ASN A 58 -3.18 8.02 17.41
CA ASN A 58 -3.06 6.85 16.54
C ASN A 58 -3.50 7.17 15.11
N VAL A 59 -4.71 7.73 14.94
CA VAL A 59 -5.25 8.09 13.61
C VAL A 59 -4.38 9.16 12.94
N PHE A 60 -3.91 10.14 13.71
CA PHE A 60 -3.00 11.16 13.20
C PHE A 60 -1.66 10.56 12.74
N GLY A 61 -1.09 9.64 13.53
CA GLY A 61 0.14 8.93 13.19
C GLY A 61 0.01 8.13 11.89
N GLU A 62 -1.10 7.42 11.73
CA GLU A 62 -1.42 6.68 10.49
C GLU A 62 -1.57 7.62 9.29
N LEU A 63 -2.20 8.78 9.45
CA LEU A 63 -2.30 9.78 8.38
C LEU A 63 -0.92 10.30 7.95
N VAL A 64 -0.03 10.58 8.91
CA VAL A 64 1.34 11.02 8.61
C VAL A 64 2.14 9.90 7.93
N ALA A 65 2.00 8.65 8.39
CA ALA A 65 2.65 7.49 7.79
C ALA A 65 2.21 7.26 6.33
N LEU A 66 0.90 7.39 6.06
CA LEU A 66 0.36 7.30 4.70
C LEU A 66 0.86 8.44 3.80
N CYS A 67 0.87 9.68 4.29
CA CYS A 67 1.38 10.82 3.53
C CYS A 67 2.88 10.68 3.21
N THR A 68 3.68 10.26 4.18
CA THR A 68 5.12 10.08 3.99
C THR A 68 5.45 8.92 3.06
N SER A 69 4.76 7.79 3.19
CA SER A 69 4.92 6.66 2.27
C SER A 69 4.54 7.02 0.83
N ALA A 70 3.43 7.73 0.62
CA ALA A 70 3.03 8.23 -0.69
C ALA A 70 4.09 9.17 -1.30
N PHE A 71 4.63 10.08 -0.50
CA PHE A 71 5.69 10.99 -0.94
C PHE A 71 6.98 10.25 -1.34
N LEU A 72 7.40 9.26 -0.55
CA LEU A 72 8.55 8.43 -0.87
C LEU A 72 8.36 7.66 -2.18
N LEU A 73 7.16 7.13 -2.44
CA LEU A 73 6.87 6.48 -3.71
C LEU A 73 7.03 7.46 -4.89
N ILE A 74 6.51 8.68 -4.78
CA ILE A 74 6.66 9.71 -5.83
C ILE A 74 8.15 9.98 -6.11
N ILE A 75 8.98 10.10 -5.07
CA ILE A 75 10.43 10.30 -5.23
C ILE A 75 11.08 9.09 -5.91
N ILE A 76 10.76 7.86 -5.48
CA ILE A 76 11.33 6.64 -6.04
C ILE A 76 10.97 6.53 -7.52
N PHE A 77 9.69 6.69 -7.88
CA PHE A 77 9.26 6.67 -9.27
C PHE A 77 9.90 7.81 -10.08
N GLY A 78 9.96 9.02 -9.53
CA GLY A 78 10.56 10.19 -10.17
C GLY A 78 12.06 10.04 -10.47
N THR A 79 12.80 9.28 -9.65
CA THR A 79 14.26 9.07 -9.82
C THR A 79 14.60 7.82 -10.63
N THR A 80 13.84 6.73 -10.45
CA THR A 80 14.10 5.46 -11.13
C THR A 80 13.64 5.47 -12.58
N MET A 81 12.54 6.15 -12.92
CA MET A 81 12.02 6.21 -14.29
C MET A 81 12.99 6.85 -15.29
N PRO A 82 13.61 8.02 -15.01
CA PRO A 82 14.63 8.60 -15.88
C PRO A 82 15.87 7.71 -16.02
N LEU A 83 16.27 7.04 -14.93
CA LEU A 83 17.42 6.13 -14.94
C LEU A 83 17.16 4.95 -15.89
N ILE A 84 15.99 4.31 -15.78
CA ILE A 84 15.58 3.22 -16.67
C ILE A 84 15.52 3.70 -18.13
N SER A 85 14.94 4.88 -18.38
CA SER A 85 14.88 5.47 -19.72
C SER A 85 16.26 5.72 -20.31
N SER A 86 17.19 6.31 -19.55
CA SER A 86 18.56 6.57 -19.98
C SER A 86 19.31 5.27 -20.33
N LEU A 87 19.12 4.21 -19.55
CA LEU A 87 19.75 2.92 -19.79
C LEU A 87 19.14 2.22 -21.02
N CYS A 88 17.82 2.32 -21.23
CA CYS A 88 17.15 1.83 -22.43
C CYS A 88 17.65 2.57 -23.69
N LEU A 89 17.80 3.90 -23.62
CA LEU A 89 18.34 4.72 -24.71
C LEU A 89 19.78 4.37 -25.04
N ALA A 90 20.63 4.15 -24.03
CA ALA A 90 22.01 3.69 -24.24
C ALA A 90 22.04 2.31 -24.93
N GLY A 91 21.16 1.39 -24.54
CA GLY A 91 21.00 0.10 -25.21
C GLY A 91 20.58 0.23 -26.67
N CYS A 92 19.59 1.08 -26.96
CA CYS A 92 19.13 1.37 -28.33
C CYS A 92 20.24 2.01 -29.18
N ALA A 93 20.99 2.96 -28.61
CA ALA A 93 22.11 3.60 -29.30
C ALA A 93 23.20 2.57 -29.68
N SER A 94 23.50 1.63 -28.80
CA SER A 94 24.42 0.52 -29.10
C SER A 94 23.93 -0.32 -30.28
N MET A 95 22.64 -0.68 -30.30
CA MET A 95 22.06 -1.43 -31.42
C MET A 95 22.11 -0.66 -32.75
N ARG A 96 21.87 0.66 -32.72
CA ARG A 96 21.96 1.52 -33.92
C ARG A 96 23.39 1.61 -34.47
N VAL A 97 24.41 1.53 -33.61
CA VAL A 97 25.80 1.44 -34.05
C VAL A 97 26.03 0.13 -34.80
N ALA A 98 25.50 -1.00 -34.31
CA ALA A 98 25.57 -2.27 -35.02
C ALA A 98 24.91 -2.19 -36.40
N GLU A 99 23.71 -1.61 -36.47
CA GLU A 99 22.96 -1.41 -37.71
C GLU A 99 23.72 -0.53 -38.72
N GLY A 100 24.30 0.58 -38.26
CA GLY A 100 25.10 1.48 -39.11
C GLY A 100 26.35 0.81 -39.67
N VAL A 101 27.05 0.01 -38.86
CA VAL A 101 28.19 -0.78 -39.32
C VAL A 101 27.74 -1.85 -40.31
N TYR A 102 26.65 -2.56 -40.02
CA TYR A 102 26.10 -3.61 -40.89
C TYR A 102 25.73 -3.09 -42.28
N ASN A 103 25.04 -1.94 -42.34
CA ASN A 103 24.60 -1.29 -43.57
C ASN A 103 25.72 -0.56 -44.32
N SER A 104 26.91 -0.47 -43.76
CA SER A 104 28.06 0.14 -44.43
C SER A 104 28.73 -0.83 -45.43
N ALA A 105 29.56 -0.30 -46.32
CA ALA A 105 30.37 -1.10 -47.24
C ALA A 105 31.61 -1.75 -46.59
N TRP A 106 31.55 -2.10 -45.29
CA TRP A 106 32.68 -2.63 -44.51
C TRP A 106 33.33 -3.86 -45.16
N TYR A 107 32.54 -4.71 -45.83
CA TYR A 107 33.00 -5.91 -46.53
C TYR A 107 33.91 -5.61 -47.73
N LYS A 108 33.89 -4.38 -48.27
CA LYS A 108 34.77 -3.91 -49.34
C LYS A 108 36.08 -3.29 -48.80
N ALA A 109 36.20 -3.08 -47.49
CA ALA A 109 37.37 -2.45 -46.88
C ALA A 109 38.57 -3.42 -46.76
N SER A 110 39.74 -2.85 -46.43
CA SER A 110 40.96 -3.67 -46.22
C SER A 110 40.77 -4.69 -45.10
N PRO A 111 41.53 -5.81 -45.08
CA PRO A 111 41.40 -6.85 -44.06
C PRO A 111 41.48 -6.32 -42.62
N LYS A 112 42.31 -5.29 -42.39
CA LYS A 112 42.44 -4.63 -41.08
C LYS A 112 41.14 -3.94 -40.66
N TYR A 113 40.56 -3.11 -41.55
CA TYR A 113 39.28 -2.43 -41.28
C TYR A 113 38.12 -3.41 -41.11
N ARG A 114 38.06 -4.48 -41.93
CA ARG A 114 37.06 -5.55 -41.79
C ARG A 114 37.08 -6.19 -40.41
N LYS A 115 38.27 -6.49 -39.88
CA LYS A 115 38.43 -7.05 -38.52
C LYS A 115 37.90 -6.11 -37.44
N TYR A 116 38.19 -4.81 -37.54
CA TYR A 116 37.66 -3.82 -36.59
C TYR A 116 36.15 -3.63 -36.71
N ALA A 117 35.60 -3.58 -37.92
CA ALA A 117 34.16 -3.49 -38.13
C ALA A 117 33.42 -4.69 -37.53
N LEU A 118 33.95 -5.91 -37.72
CA LEU A 118 33.39 -7.12 -37.13
C LEU A 118 33.40 -7.06 -35.59
N LEU A 119 34.50 -6.60 -34.99
CA LEU A 119 34.61 -6.44 -33.54
C LEU A 119 33.60 -5.41 -32.99
N VAL A 120 33.39 -4.30 -33.70
CA VAL A 120 32.36 -3.31 -33.33
C VAL A 120 30.97 -3.91 -33.44
N LEU A 121 30.67 -4.61 -34.54
CA LEU A 121 29.37 -5.26 -34.76
C LEU A 121 29.06 -6.28 -33.65
N MET A 122 30.00 -7.18 -33.33
CA MET A 122 29.84 -8.17 -32.26
C MET A 122 29.62 -7.56 -30.87
N ARG A 123 30.27 -6.41 -30.58
CA ARG A 123 30.12 -5.71 -29.29
C ARG A 123 28.82 -4.92 -29.20
N ALA A 124 28.44 -4.26 -30.28
CA ALA A 124 27.26 -3.41 -30.38
C ALA A 124 25.95 -4.23 -30.44
N GLN A 125 26.01 -5.47 -30.92
CA GLN A 125 24.86 -6.41 -30.90
C GLN A 125 24.58 -7.01 -29.51
N LYS A 126 25.49 -6.86 -28.54
CA LYS A 126 25.24 -7.28 -27.15
C LYS A 126 24.36 -6.23 -26.45
N ALA A 127 23.06 -6.27 -26.74
CA ALA A 127 22.08 -5.42 -26.07
C ALA A 127 22.19 -5.58 -24.55
N GLN A 128 22.32 -4.48 -23.81
CA GLN A 128 22.10 -4.51 -22.36
C GLN A 128 20.62 -4.77 -22.12
N LYS A 129 20.26 -6.04 -21.96
CA LYS A 129 18.92 -6.44 -21.54
C LYS A 129 18.78 -6.20 -20.05
N ILE A 130 17.92 -5.27 -19.68
CA ILE A 130 17.46 -5.13 -18.31
C ILE A 130 16.24 -6.03 -18.17
N THR A 131 16.31 -7.02 -17.28
CA THR A 131 15.16 -7.87 -16.99
C THR A 131 14.54 -7.47 -15.66
N GLY A 132 13.26 -7.10 -15.66
CA GLY A 132 12.46 -6.96 -14.45
C GLY A 132 12.23 -8.32 -13.82
N TRP A 133 12.95 -8.62 -12.73
CA TRP A 133 12.88 -9.88 -11.99
C TRP A 133 12.90 -11.15 -12.89
N LYS A 134 13.57 -11.09 -14.05
CA LYS A 134 13.62 -12.17 -15.06
C LYS A 134 12.29 -12.53 -15.75
N PHE A 135 11.19 -11.83 -15.47
CA PHE A 135 9.89 -12.06 -16.12
C PHE A 135 9.66 -11.17 -17.33
N VAL A 136 10.22 -9.96 -17.34
CA VAL A 136 9.96 -8.95 -18.37
C VAL A 136 11.25 -8.31 -18.84
N ASP A 137 11.50 -8.31 -20.15
CA ASP A 137 12.53 -7.48 -20.76
C ASP A 137 12.06 -6.02 -20.75
N ILE A 138 12.80 -5.15 -20.04
CA ILE A 138 12.53 -3.71 -19.99
C ILE A 138 13.24 -3.07 -21.17
N ASN A 139 12.46 -2.61 -22.15
CA ASN A 139 12.93 -1.84 -23.29
C ASN A 139 12.19 -0.48 -23.35
N LEU A 140 12.54 0.35 -24.33
CA LEU A 140 11.96 1.69 -24.47
C LEU A 140 10.44 1.65 -24.72
N GLU A 141 9.94 0.62 -25.42
CA GLU A 141 8.52 0.40 -25.67
C GLU A 141 7.75 0.11 -24.37
N THR A 142 8.23 -0.83 -23.56
CA THR A 142 7.67 -1.13 -22.24
C THR A 142 7.67 0.10 -21.34
N TYR A 143 8.75 0.90 -21.37
CA TYR A 143 8.81 2.17 -20.63
C TYR A 143 7.72 3.16 -21.06
N TYR A 144 7.50 3.35 -22.36
CA TYR A 144 6.44 4.24 -22.86
C TYR A 144 5.04 3.72 -22.54
N TRP A 145 4.84 2.40 -22.56
CA TRP A 145 3.56 1.80 -22.16
C TRP A 145 3.25 2.08 -20.68
N VAL A 146 4.23 1.87 -19.79
CA VAL A 146 4.05 2.15 -18.34
C VAL A 146 3.84 3.63 -18.06
N LYS A 147 4.49 4.53 -18.83
CA LYS A 147 4.32 5.98 -18.66
C LYS A 147 2.93 6.49 -19.10
N ASN A 148 2.27 5.78 -20.02
CA ASN A 148 0.97 6.17 -20.60
C ASN A 148 -0.23 5.46 -19.92
N LEU A 149 0.02 4.76 -18.81
CA LEU A 149 -0.98 4.08 -17.99
C LEU A 149 -1.50 5.03 -16.90
#